data_AF-A0A9E3BM13-F1
#
_entry.id   AF-A0A9E3BM13-F1
#
_cell.length_a   1.000
_cell.length_b   1.000
_cell.length_c   1.000
_cell.angle_alpha   90.00
_cell.angle_beta   90.00
_cell.angle_gamma   90.00
#
_symmetry.space_group_name_H-M   'P 1'
#
loop_
_entity.id
_entity.type
_entity.pdbx_description
1 polymer ?
#
loop_
_entity_poly.entity_id
_entity_poly.type
_entity_poly.pdbx_seq_one_letter_code
_entity_poly.pdbx_strand_id
1 'polypeptide(L)'
;MRQAPGLAALLLPALLLITGCRGHRAPDTPEDSALAQATASGRQSLEFGRPKQAIDQYQKAYTLALARDDAQTIGDVGFNLAVAQLADDDVAGSLRTARRTRDALAARATAAPAELDLVQAAALHRLGRDREA
;
A
#
# COMPACT_ATOMS: atom_id res chain seq x y z
N MET A 1 -36.30 8.53 -70.94
CA MET A 1 -36.79 9.43 -69.87
C MET A 1 -36.51 8.78 -68.52
N ARG A 2 -36.05 9.59 -67.55
CA ARG A 2 -35.78 9.35 -66.12
C ARG A 2 -34.38 8.87 -65.72
N GLN A 3 -33.73 9.79 -65.00
CA GLN A 3 -32.40 9.80 -64.41
C GLN A 3 -32.44 9.29 -62.96
N ALA A 4 -31.33 8.66 -62.57
CA ALA A 4 -30.64 8.59 -61.27
C ALA A 4 -31.41 8.53 -59.92
N PRO A 5 -31.06 7.54 -59.05
CA PRO A 5 -31.00 7.74 -57.62
C PRO A 5 -29.57 8.15 -57.20
N GLY A 6 -29.49 9.30 -56.53
CA GLY A 6 -28.30 9.75 -55.82
C GLY A 6 -28.37 9.41 -54.33
N LEU A 7 -27.18 9.52 -53.73
CA LEU A 7 -26.89 9.87 -52.35
C LEU A 7 -26.88 8.78 -51.27
N ALA A 8 -25.80 8.87 -50.49
CA ALA A 8 -25.65 8.45 -49.11
C ALA A 8 -25.29 6.97 -48.85
N ALA A 9 -24.06 6.60 -49.24
CA ALA A 9 -23.34 5.51 -48.59
C ALA A 9 -21.86 5.86 -48.42
N LEU A 10 -21.58 7.01 -47.82
CA LEU A 10 -20.29 7.30 -47.19
C LEU A 10 -20.58 7.61 -45.73
N LEU A 11 -19.90 6.88 -44.82
CA LEU A 11 -19.57 7.19 -43.42
C LEU A 11 -19.80 5.95 -42.53
N LEU A 12 -18.74 5.14 -42.35
CA LEU A 12 -18.43 4.32 -41.16
C LEU A 12 -17.36 3.30 -41.59
N PRO A 13 -16.06 3.57 -41.32
CA PRO A 13 -15.53 3.08 -40.05
C PRO A 13 -14.45 4.00 -39.46
N ALA A 14 -14.76 4.69 -38.36
CA ALA A 14 -13.79 5.53 -37.63
C ALA A 14 -13.69 5.13 -36.15
N LEU A 15 -13.72 3.83 -35.84
CA LEU A 15 -13.78 3.35 -34.45
C LEU A 15 -12.86 2.16 -34.13
N LEU A 16 -11.66 2.08 -34.71
CA LEU A 16 -10.73 0.95 -34.47
C LEU A 16 -9.27 1.33 -34.16
N LEU A 17 -9.02 2.50 -33.56
CA LEU A 17 -7.67 2.89 -33.14
C LEU A 17 -7.61 3.37 -31.68
N ILE A 18 -8.12 2.54 -30.77
CA ILE A 18 -7.64 2.52 -29.38
C ILE A 18 -6.74 1.30 -29.19
N THR A 19 -5.60 1.29 -29.88
CA THR A 19 -4.45 0.50 -29.46
C THR A 19 -3.86 1.18 -28.24
N GLY A 20 -4.45 0.92 -27.07
CA GLY A 20 -3.82 1.26 -25.80
C GLY A 20 -2.49 0.54 -25.74
N CYS A 21 -1.39 1.28 -25.86
CA CYS A 21 -0.05 0.81 -25.53
C CYS A 21 -0.01 0.48 -24.03
N ARG A 22 -0.47 -0.71 -23.65
CA ARG A 22 -0.18 -1.26 -22.32
C ARG A 22 1.20 -1.87 -22.40
N GLY A 23 2.21 -1.08 -22.03
CA GLY A 23 3.58 -1.57 -21.83
C GLY A 23 3.57 -2.60 -20.71
N HIS A 24 3.38 -3.87 -21.06
CA HIS A 24 3.57 -4.99 -20.16
C HIS A 24 5.05 -5.37 -20.19
N ARG A 25 5.86 -4.69 -19.37
CA ARG A 25 7.14 -5.25 -18.97
C ARG A 25 6.80 -6.43 -18.07
N ALA A 26 7.08 -7.64 -18.53
CA ALA A 26 6.99 -8.81 -17.67
C ALA A 26 7.91 -8.56 -16.46
N PRO A 27 7.42 -8.67 -15.22
CA PRO A 27 8.29 -8.51 -14.06
C PRO A 27 9.30 -9.66 -14.06
N ASP A 28 10.59 -9.34 -13.88
CA ASP A 28 11.70 -10.30 -13.83
C ASP A 28 11.66 -11.24 -12.61
N THR A 29 10.55 -11.25 -11.87
CA THR A 29 10.24 -12.20 -10.80
C THR A 29 8.73 -12.18 -10.62
N PRO A 30 8.02 -13.29 -10.34
CA PRO A 30 6.63 -13.22 -9.91
C PRO A 30 6.55 -12.34 -8.65
N GLU A 31 6.07 -11.11 -8.81
CA GLU A 31 5.69 -10.27 -7.69
C GLU A 31 4.61 -11.03 -6.93
N ASP A 32 4.75 -11.12 -5.60
CA ASP A 32 3.71 -11.71 -4.78
C ASP A 32 2.52 -10.77 -4.82
N SER A 33 1.60 -11.09 -5.73
CA SER A 33 0.45 -10.25 -6.03
C SER A 33 -0.40 -10.00 -4.78
N ALA A 34 -0.38 -10.91 -3.81
CA ALA A 34 -1.09 -10.73 -2.54
C ALA A 34 -0.44 -9.66 -1.66
N LEU A 35 0.90 -9.66 -1.52
CA LEU A 35 1.62 -8.64 -0.75
C LEU A 35 1.47 -7.26 -1.38
N ALA A 36 1.68 -7.17 -2.69
CA ALA A 36 1.55 -5.93 -3.45
C ALA A 36 0.11 -5.38 -3.37
N GLN A 37 -0.89 -6.24 -3.56
CA GLN A 37 -2.30 -5.87 -3.47
C GLN A 37 -2.69 -5.41 -2.06
N ALA A 38 -2.26 -6.13 -1.01
CA ALA A 38 -2.54 -5.75 0.37
C ALA A 38 -1.89 -4.40 0.72
N THR A 39 -0.64 -4.19 0.31
CA THR A 39 0.06 -2.91 0.53
C THR A 39 -0.61 -1.75 -0.21
N ALA A 40 -0.98 -1.94 -1.47
CA ALA A 40 -1.68 -0.92 -2.27
C ALA A 40 -3.08 -0.61 -1.70
N SER A 41 -3.83 -1.64 -1.32
CA SER A 41 -5.16 -1.48 -0.73
C SER A 41 -5.13 -0.78 0.63
N GLY A 42 -4.11 -1.09 1.45
CA GLY A 42 -3.87 -0.40 2.73
C GLY A 42 -3.62 1.09 2.52
N ARG A 43 -2.74 1.42 1.56
CA ARG A 43 -2.42 2.81 1.22
C ARG A 43 -3.63 3.58 0.74
N GLN A 44 -4.35 3.04 -0.24
CA GLN A 44 -5.55 3.66 -0.78
C GLN A 44 -6.63 3.86 0.29
N SER A 45 -6.79 2.91 1.20
CA SER A 45 -7.73 3.04 2.31
C SER A 45 -7.34 4.20 3.22
N LEU A 46 -6.06 4.33 3.58
CA LEU A 46 -5.59 5.43 4.41
C LEU A 46 -5.76 6.78 3.71
N GLU A 47 -5.43 6.87 2.42
CA GLU A 47 -5.64 8.05 1.58
C GLU A 47 -7.12 8.48 1.52
N PHE A 48 -8.06 7.53 1.60
CA PHE A 48 -9.49 7.79 1.63
C PHE A 48 -10.09 7.95 3.04
N GLY A 49 -9.25 8.13 4.06
CA GLY A 49 -9.72 8.33 5.44
C GLY A 49 -10.41 7.09 6.02
N ARG A 50 -9.98 5.91 5.59
CA ARG A 50 -10.51 4.60 6.00
C ARG A 50 -9.47 3.82 6.81
N PRO A 51 -9.10 4.29 8.02
CA PRO A 51 -7.95 3.76 8.74
C PRO A 51 -8.16 2.31 9.21
N LYS A 52 -9.38 1.91 9.61
CA LYS A 52 -9.67 0.49 9.94
C LYS A 52 -9.41 -0.45 8.77
N GLN A 53 -9.87 -0.10 7.58
CA GLN A 53 -9.62 -0.90 6.39
C GLN A 53 -8.12 -0.92 6.05
N ALA A 54 -7.42 0.20 6.25
CA ALA A 54 -5.97 0.26 6.08
C ALA A 54 -5.23 -0.69 7.04
N ILE A 55 -5.62 -0.71 8.32
CA ILE A 55 -5.07 -1.60 9.35
C ILE A 55 -5.21 -3.07 8.92
N ASP A 56 -6.41 -3.49 8.50
CA ASP A 56 -6.66 -4.88 8.08
C ASP A 56 -5.76 -5.30 6.91
N GLN A 57 -5.57 -4.41 5.94
CA GLN A 57 -4.74 -4.70 4.76
C GLN A 57 -3.25 -4.67 5.08
N TYR A 58 -2.80 -3.71 5.88
CA TYR A 58 -1.41 -3.64 6.31
C TYR A 58 -1.03 -4.78 7.26
N GLN A 59 -1.94 -5.30 8.09
CA GLN A 59 -1.69 -6.50 8.89
C GLN A 59 -1.45 -7.74 8.01
N LYS A 60 -2.23 -7.90 6.94
CA LYS A 60 -2.03 -8.96 5.95
C LYS A 60 -0.68 -8.81 5.26
N ALA A 61 -0.38 -7.62 4.75
CA ALA A 61 0.90 -7.33 4.10
C ALA A 61 2.09 -7.56 5.04
N TYR A 62 1.98 -7.15 6.31
CA TYR A 62 3.05 -7.32 7.30
C TYR A 62 3.31 -8.79 7.59
N THR A 63 2.25 -9.60 7.69
CA THR A 63 2.36 -11.05 7.87
C THR A 63 3.06 -11.71 6.68
N LEU A 64 2.71 -11.31 5.45
CA LEU A 64 3.36 -11.80 4.24
C LEU A 64 4.83 -11.37 4.16
N ALA A 65 5.14 -10.11 4.51
CA ALA A 65 6.51 -9.60 4.54
C ALA A 65 7.39 -10.37 5.52
N LEU A 66 6.86 -10.66 6.73
CA LEU A 66 7.53 -11.51 7.72
C LEU A 66 7.78 -12.92 7.19
N ALA A 67 6.79 -13.53 6.53
CA ALA A 67 6.91 -14.88 5.98
C ALA A 67 7.94 -14.97 4.84
N ARG A 68 8.14 -13.88 4.09
CA ARG A 68 9.11 -13.76 3.00
C ARG A 68 10.52 -13.40 3.47
N ASP A 69 10.68 -13.08 4.75
CA ASP A 69 11.93 -12.58 5.33
C ASP A 69 12.44 -11.29 4.66
N ASP A 70 11.54 -10.49 4.08
CA ASP A 70 11.88 -9.26 3.36
C ASP A 70 12.01 -8.09 4.35
N ALA A 71 13.23 -7.82 4.80
CA ALA A 71 13.51 -6.78 5.79
C ALA A 71 13.02 -5.39 5.34
N GLN A 72 13.19 -5.03 4.07
CA GLN A 72 12.74 -3.73 3.58
C GLN A 72 11.22 -3.62 3.66
N THR A 73 10.50 -4.62 3.15
CA THR A 73 9.03 -4.60 3.17
C THR A 73 8.47 -4.72 4.60
N ILE A 74 9.15 -5.43 5.51
CA ILE A 74 8.80 -5.46 6.94
C ILE A 74 8.84 -4.04 7.53
N GLY A 75 9.90 -3.28 7.25
CA GLY A 75 10.04 -1.89 7.72
C GLY A 75 8.93 -0.99 7.18
N ASP A 76 8.75 -0.99 5.86
CA ASP A 76 7.79 -0.12 5.16
C ASP A 76 6.35 -0.41 5.58
N VAL A 77 5.95 -1.69 5.59
CA VAL A 77 4.58 -2.06 5.96
C VAL A 77 4.35 -1.92 7.46
N GLY A 78 5.34 -2.23 8.29
CA GLY A 78 5.25 -2.07 9.74
C GLY A 78 5.06 -0.61 10.15
N PHE A 79 5.79 0.30 9.53
CA PHE A 79 5.60 1.75 9.69
C PHE A 79 4.19 2.18 9.27
N ASN A 80 3.74 1.81 8.07
CA ASN A 80 2.43 2.20 7.56
C ASN A 80 1.27 1.63 8.41
N LEU A 81 1.42 0.39 8.91
CA LEU A 81 0.46 -0.19 9.85
C LEU A 81 0.38 0.64 11.13
N ALA A 82 1.52 1.01 11.71
CA ALA A 82 1.57 1.79 12.94
C ALA A 82 0.98 3.22 12.74
N VAL A 83 1.18 3.83 11.57
CA VAL A 83 0.53 5.10 11.19
C VAL A 83 -0.99 4.93 11.06
N ALA A 84 -1.46 3.89 10.38
CA ALA A 84 -2.88 3.61 10.23
C ALA A 84 -3.57 3.39 11.59
N GLN A 85 -2.88 2.74 12.54
CA GLN A 85 -3.34 2.58 13.92
C GLN A 85 -3.45 3.91 14.67
N LEU A 86 -2.49 4.83 14.51
CA LEU A 86 -2.62 6.17 15.09
C LEU A 86 -3.81 6.94 14.51
N ALA A 87 -4.06 6.79 13.21
CA ALA A 87 -5.18 7.43 12.52
C ALA A 87 -6.55 6.87 12.93
N ASP A 88 -6.60 5.65 13.46
CA ASP A 88 -7.81 5.04 14.06
C ASP A 88 -7.91 5.24 15.58
N ASP A 89 -7.04 6.05 16.17
CA ASP A 89 -6.89 6.22 17.63
C ASP A 89 -6.50 4.94 18.40
N ASP A 90 -6.04 3.88 17.72
CA ASP A 90 -5.42 2.69 18.33
C ASP A 90 -3.95 2.99 18.70
N VAL A 91 -3.77 3.92 19.65
CA VAL A 91 -2.44 4.40 20.08
C VAL A 91 -1.59 3.27 20.66
N ALA A 92 -2.21 2.40 21.45
CA ALA A 92 -1.52 1.26 22.06
C ALA A 92 -1.10 0.23 20.99
N GLY A 93 -1.95 -0.02 20.00
CA GLY A 93 -1.61 -0.88 18.87
C GLY A 93 -0.47 -0.32 18.03
N SER A 94 -0.47 0.98 17.74
CA SER A 94 0.61 1.64 17.02
C SER A 94 1.96 1.44 17.73
N LEU A 95 2.03 1.69 19.04
CA LEU A 95 3.25 1.49 19.81
C LEU A 95 3.73 0.03 19.77
N ARG A 96 2.81 -0.94 19.89
CA ARG A 96 3.15 -2.37 19.79
C ARG A 96 3.69 -2.73 18.42
N THR A 97 3.07 -2.25 17.35
CA THR A 97 3.50 -2.50 15.97
C THR A 97 4.88 -1.90 15.69
N ALA A 98 5.13 -0.66 16.12
CA ALA A 98 6.42 -0.01 15.94
C ALA A 98 7.55 -0.79 16.65
N ARG A 99 7.33 -1.22 17.90
CA ARG A 99 8.29 -2.05 18.64
C ARG A 99 8.53 -3.41 17.97
N ARG A 100 7.44 -4.12 17.63
CA ARG A 100 7.53 -5.41 16.91
C ARG A 100 8.30 -5.30 15.60
N THR A 101 8.11 -4.19 14.87
CA THR A 101 8.83 -3.96 13.61
C THR A 101 10.31 -3.75 13.85
N ARG A 102 10.70 -2.97 14.85
CA ARG A 102 12.12 -2.85 15.23
C ARG A 102 12.72 -4.20 15.63
N ASP A 103 12.02 -4.97 16.46
CA ASP A 103 12.50 -6.28 16.92
C ASP A 103 12.69 -7.24 15.73
N ALA A 104 11.75 -7.23 14.78
CA ALA A 104 11.84 -8.04 13.56
C ALA A 104 13.03 -7.64 12.68
N LEU A 105 13.33 -6.35 12.55
CA LEU A 105 14.47 -5.87 11.76
C LEU A 105 15.81 -6.12 12.47
N ALA A 106 15.85 -5.92 13.78
CA ALA A 106 17.03 -6.21 14.60
C ALA A 106 17.41 -7.69 14.54
N ALA A 107 16.42 -8.60 14.56
CA ALA A 107 16.65 -10.03 14.39
C ALA A 107 17.28 -10.39 13.02
N ARG A 108 17.15 -9.51 12.02
CA ARG A 108 17.73 -9.62 10.67
C ARG A 108 19.00 -8.78 10.51
N ALA A 109 19.58 -8.29 11.61
CA ALA A 109 20.71 -7.36 11.62
C ALA A 109 20.50 -6.13 10.69
N THR A 110 19.24 -5.72 10.50
CA THR A 110 18.85 -4.60 9.66
C THR A 110 18.42 -3.44 10.55
N ALA A 111 18.87 -2.24 10.23
CA ALA A 111 18.46 -1.04 10.96
C ALA A 111 16.98 -0.74 10.72
N ALA A 112 16.29 -0.31 11.77
CA ALA A 112 14.92 0.16 11.65
C ALA A 112 14.87 1.53 10.93
N PRO A 113 13.83 1.79 10.09
CA PRO A 113 13.58 3.12 9.57
C PRO A 113 13.43 4.15 10.69
N ALA A 114 14.05 5.32 10.54
CA ALA A 114 14.03 6.38 11.56
C ALA A 114 12.61 6.91 11.81
N GLU A 115 11.73 6.79 10.83
CA GLU A 115 10.32 7.19 10.91
C GLU A 115 9.55 6.38 11.96
N LEU A 116 10.00 5.16 12.30
CA LEU A 116 9.44 4.40 13.42
C LEU A 116 9.71 5.07 14.77
N ASP A 117 10.77 5.88 14.91
CA ASP A 117 11.05 6.68 16.11
C ASP A 117 9.98 7.74 16.30
N LEU A 118 9.61 8.44 15.23
CA LEU A 118 8.54 9.43 15.25
C LEU A 118 7.19 8.81 15.62
N VAL A 119 6.84 7.66 15.04
CA VAL A 119 5.58 6.96 15.35
C VAL A 119 5.55 6.48 16.80
N GLN A 120 6.67 5.93 17.30
CA GLN A 120 6.77 5.50 18.69
C GLN A 120 6.66 6.69 19.66
N ALA A 121 7.39 7.77 19.41
CA ALA A 121 7.33 8.97 20.25
C ALA A 121 5.92 9.57 20.27
N ALA A 122 5.28 9.67 19.10
CA ALA A 122 3.89 10.14 19.00
C ALA A 122 2.92 9.25 19.79
N ALA A 123 3.07 7.93 19.70
CA ALA A 123 2.24 6.99 20.45
C ALA A 123 2.48 7.11 21.97
N LEU A 124 3.74 7.22 22.40
CA LEU A 124 4.10 7.38 23.81
C LEU A 124 3.59 8.69 24.40
N HIS A 125 3.71 9.79 23.65
CA HIS A 125 3.17 11.08 24.03
C HIS A 125 1.64 11.03 24.23
N ARG A 126 0.92 10.45 23.27
CA ARG A 126 -0.55 10.27 23.36
C ARG A 126 -0.98 9.33 24.50
N LEU A 127 -0.09 8.47 24.97
CA LEU A 127 -0.30 7.60 26.14
C LEU A 127 0.12 8.28 27.47
N GLY A 128 0.63 9.51 27.45
CA GLY A 128 1.15 10.20 28.63
C GLY A 128 2.46 9.60 29.16
N ARG A 129 3.22 8.92 28.30
CA ARG A 129 4.47 8.22 28.62
C ARG A 129 5.69 8.98 28.09
N ASP A 130 5.70 10.30 28.24
CA ASP A 130 6.72 11.19 27.66
C ASP A 130 8.16 10.88 28.08
N ARG A 131 8.36 10.26 29.26
CA ARG A 131 9.70 9.86 29.72
C ARG A 131 10.30 8.69 28.93
N GLU A 132 9.48 7.98 28.18
CA GLU A 132 9.90 6.84 27.34
C GLU A 132 9.97 7.20 25.85
N ALA A 133 9.51 8.41 25.47
CA ALA A 133 9.49 8.92 24.10
C ALA A 133 10.89 9.35 23.68
#